data_AF-A0A1Q9RVG2-F1
#
_entry.id   AF-A0A1Q9RVG2-F1
#
_cell.length_a   1.000
_cell.length_b   1.000
_cell.length_c   1.000
_cell.angle_alpha   90.00
_cell.angle_beta   90.00
_cell.angle_gamma   90.00
#
_symmetry.space_group_name_H-M   'P 1'
#
loop_
_entity.id
_entity.type
_entity.pdbx_description
1 polymer ?
#
loop_
_entity_poly.entity_id
_entity_poly.type
_entity_poly.pdbx_seq_one_letter_code
_entity_poly.pdbx_strand_id
1 'polypeptide(L)'
;MRALANHASSALAGSPARSLARTRGGRWVSLHGWVMDGPLTAVAIGPAGVKELMAVILHAYNLTARERDVTQHVLRGRTTGQIAHALGLSPYTVQDHLQAIFRKVGVGSCRELMSTIFTRHYLPRLGPDGVPPLSTDGRMYEESARTA
;
A
#
# COMPACT_ATOMS: atom_id res chain seq x y z
N MET A 1 7.51 -5.55 18.10
CA MET A 1 8.93 -5.78 17.72
C MET A 1 9.31 -7.26 17.64
N ARG A 2 8.83 -8.16 18.50
CA ARG A 2 9.09 -9.63 18.41
C ARG A 2 8.86 -10.24 17.00
N ALA A 3 7.80 -9.82 16.30
CA ALA A 3 7.51 -10.32 14.95
C ALA A 3 8.57 -9.91 13.89
N LEU A 4 9.20 -8.74 14.03
CA LEU A 4 10.27 -8.28 13.12
C LEU A 4 11.58 -9.02 13.40
N ALA A 5 11.89 -9.28 14.67
CA ALA A 5 13.05 -10.08 15.05
C ALA A 5 12.96 -11.51 14.49
N ASN A 6 11.78 -12.14 14.57
CA ASN A 6 11.55 -13.46 13.98
C ASN A 6 11.67 -13.44 12.44
N HIS A 7 11.24 -12.36 11.78
CA HIS A 7 11.43 -12.19 10.34
C HIS A 7 12.90 -11.95 9.96
N ALA A 8 13.65 -11.21 10.79
CA ALA A 8 15.08 -10.93 10.59
C ALA A 8 15.93 -12.21 10.64
N SER A 9 15.58 -13.17 11.49
CA SER A 9 16.23 -14.48 11.53
C SER A 9 15.98 -15.35 10.30
N SER A 10 14.96 -15.04 9.50
CA SER A 10 14.64 -15.76 8.24
C SER A 10 15.14 -15.06 6.97
N ALA A 11 15.69 -13.85 7.11
CA ALA A 11 16.22 -13.10 5.98
C ALA A 11 17.59 -13.65 5.54
N LEU A 12 17.87 -13.62 4.23
CA LEU A 12 19.21 -13.91 3.69
C LEU A 12 20.26 -13.09 4.44
N ALA A 13 21.39 -13.70 4.79
CA ALA A 13 22.47 -13.02 5.52
C ALA A 13 22.81 -11.68 4.85
N GLY A 14 22.71 -10.59 5.62
CA GLY A 14 22.95 -9.21 5.14
C GLY A 14 21.75 -8.46 4.56
N SER A 15 20.60 -9.11 4.33
CA SER A 15 19.36 -8.44 3.91
C SER A 15 18.48 -8.06 5.11
N PRO A 16 18.01 -6.79 5.23
CA PRO A 16 17.11 -6.43 6.31
C PRO A 16 15.76 -7.13 6.18
N ALA A 17 15.26 -7.66 7.30
CA ALA A 17 13.84 -7.96 7.40
C ALA A 17 13.03 -6.67 7.39
N ARG A 18 11.88 -6.73 6.74
CA ARG A 18 10.98 -5.58 6.58
C ARG A 18 9.64 -5.88 7.21
N SER A 19 9.10 -4.90 7.91
CA SER A 19 7.75 -4.95 8.45
C SER A 19 7.13 -3.56 8.43
N LEU A 20 5.80 -3.49 8.43
CA LEU A 20 5.07 -2.24 8.62
C LEU A 20 4.43 -2.23 10.00
N ALA A 21 4.45 -1.06 10.64
CA ALA A 21 3.78 -0.84 11.91
C ALA A 21 2.98 0.47 11.87
N ARG A 22 1.92 0.52 12.69
CA ARG A 22 1.15 1.74 12.90
C ARG A 22 1.59 2.39 14.21
N THR A 23 1.95 3.66 14.17
CA THR A 23 2.28 4.46 15.36
C THR A 23 1.00 4.75 16.16
N ARG A 24 1.17 5.20 17.42
CA ARG A 24 0.03 5.63 18.25
C ARG A 24 -0.78 6.75 17.61
N GLY A 25 -0.13 7.64 16.86
CA GLY A 25 -0.78 8.70 16.07
C GLY A 25 -1.41 8.21 14.76
N GLY A 26 -1.54 6.90 14.55
CA GLY A 26 -2.20 6.32 13.39
C GLY A 26 -1.39 6.32 12.09
N ARG A 27 -0.16 6.87 12.10
CA ARG A 27 0.74 6.89 10.94
C ARG A 27 1.39 5.53 10.75
N TRP A 28 1.56 5.11 9.49
CA TRP A 28 2.30 3.89 9.17
C TRP A 28 3.79 4.20 9.03
N VAL A 29 4.63 3.35 9.61
CA VAL A 29 6.10 3.41 9.53
C VAL A 29 6.64 2.09 9.00
N SER A 30 7.74 2.17 8.24
CA SER A 30 8.52 0.99 7.86
C SER A 30 9.54 0.68 8.93
N LEU A 31 9.67 -0.60 9.25
CA LEU A 31 10.63 -1.15 10.17
C LEU A 31 11.60 -2.03 9.38
N HIS A 32 12.87 -1.67 9.42
CA HIS A 32 13.95 -2.46 8.84
C HIS A 32 14.78 -3.04 9.97
N GLY A 33 14.88 -4.37 10.05
CA GLY A 33 15.62 -5.06 11.08
C GLY A 33 16.84 -5.78 10.52
N TRP A 34 17.98 -5.63 11.18
CA TRP A 34 19.21 -6.39 10.92
C TRP A 34 19.59 -7.17 12.17
N VAL A 35 19.97 -8.43 11.98
CA VAL A 35 20.68 -9.18 13.02
C VAL A 35 22.13 -8.69 13.01
N MET A 36 22.64 -8.33 14.18
CA MET A 36 24.05 -7.94 14.37
C MET A 36 24.83 -9.14 14.90
N ASP A 37 26.15 -9.08 14.85
CA ASP A 37 26.99 -10.08 15.51
C ASP A 37 26.70 -10.06 17.04
N GLY A 38 26.26 -11.20 17.58
CA GLY A 38 25.84 -11.33 18.98
C GLY A 38 24.32 -11.21 19.21
N PRO A 39 23.86 -10.88 20.44
CA PRO A 39 22.43 -10.88 20.79
C PRO A 39 21.67 -9.60 20.34
N LEU A 40 22.35 -8.68 19.66
CA LEU A 40 21.80 -7.36 19.32
C LEU A 40 21.07 -7.40 17.98
N THR A 41 19.95 -6.67 17.90
CA THR A 41 19.19 -6.46 16.67
C THR A 41 19.09 -4.96 16.42
N ALA A 42 19.62 -4.48 15.30
CA ALA A 42 19.43 -3.09 14.89
C ALA A 42 18.08 -2.95 14.19
N VAL A 43 17.31 -1.91 14.54
CA VAL A 43 16.03 -1.60 13.88
C VAL A 43 16.04 -0.13 13.46
N ALA A 44 15.97 0.12 12.15
CA ALA A 44 15.71 1.44 11.61
C ALA A 44 14.20 1.63 11.41
N ILE A 45 13.70 2.80 11.82
CA ILE A 45 12.29 3.20 11.66
C ILE A 45 12.27 4.36 10.67
N GLY A 46 11.52 4.20 9.58
CA GLY A 46 11.39 5.21 8.54
C GLY A 46 9.94 5.42 8.10
N PRO A 47 9.68 6.42 7.25
CA PRO A 47 8.37 6.57 6.62
C PRO A 47 8.02 5.33 5.79
N ALA A 48 6.79 4.83 5.94
CA ALA A 48 6.33 3.68 5.15
C ALA A 48 6.12 4.09 3.68
N GLY A 49 6.82 3.42 2.78
CA GLY A 49 6.67 3.65 1.34
C GLY A 49 5.26 3.30 0.86
N VAL A 50 4.81 3.96 -0.21
CA VAL A 50 3.53 3.67 -0.88
C VAL A 50 3.40 2.18 -1.25
N LYS A 51 4.48 1.57 -1.74
CA LYS A 51 4.52 0.16 -2.16
C LYS A 51 4.28 -0.80 -0.99
N GLU A 52 4.91 -0.54 0.15
CA GLU A 52 4.78 -1.37 1.34
C GLU A 52 3.35 -1.27 1.88
N LEU A 53 2.79 -0.05 1.93
CA LEU A 53 1.41 0.14 2.34
C LEU A 53 0.45 -0.61 1.42
N MET A 54 0.64 -0.51 0.10
CA MET A 54 -0.22 -1.21 -0.87
C MET A 54 -0.24 -2.72 -0.61
N ALA A 55 0.91 -3.31 -0.33
CA ALA A 55 0.98 -4.73 0.04
C ALA A 55 0.13 -5.05 1.29
N VAL A 56 0.19 -4.19 2.32
CA VAL A 56 -0.61 -4.36 3.54
C VAL A 56 -2.11 -4.16 3.28
N ILE A 57 -2.50 -3.15 2.51
CA ILE A 57 -3.91 -2.88 2.18
C ILE A 57 -4.52 -4.07 1.43
N LEU A 58 -3.87 -4.52 0.37
CA LEU A 58 -4.38 -5.62 -0.44
C LEU A 58 -4.41 -6.93 0.35
N HIS A 59 -3.48 -7.11 1.31
CA HIS A 59 -3.51 -8.22 2.24
C HIS A 59 -4.66 -8.12 3.24
N ALA A 60 -4.92 -6.92 3.78
CA ALA A 60 -6.03 -6.66 4.70
C ALA A 60 -7.41 -6.91 4.08
N TYR A 61 -7.54 -6.75 2.76
CA TYR A 61 -8.74 -7.14 2.00
C TYR A 61 -8.80 -8.63 1.64
N ASN A 62 -7.86 -9.46 2.11
CA ASN A 62 -7.76 -10.89 1.79
C ASN A 62 -7.76 -11.17 0.28
N LEU A 63 -7.10 -10.30 -0.49
CA LEU A 63 -6.94 -10.52 -1.92
C LEU A 63 -5.93 -11.64 -2.17
N THR A 64 -6.29 -12.57 -3.06
CA THR A 64 -5.39 -13.62 -3.55
C THR A 64 -4.25 -13.01 -4.38
N ALA A 65 -3.19 -13.78 -4.66
CA ALA A 65 -2.11 -13.31 -5.51
C ALA A 65 -2.62 -12.78 -6.87
N ARG A 66 -3.53 -13.53 -7.50
CA ARG A 66 -4.07 -13.14 -8.81
C ARG A 66 -4.97 -11.90 -8.74
N GLU A 67 -5.79 -11.77 -7.69
CA GLU A 67 -6.61 -10.58 -7.47
C GLU A 67 -5.77 -9.33 -7.22
N ARG A 68 -4.60 -9.47 -6.57
CA ARG A 68 -3.64 -8.38 -6.41
C ARG A 68 -3.08 -7.92 -7.76
N ASP A 69 -2.72 -8.84 -8.65
CA ASP A 69 -2.22 -8.51 -9.99
C ASP A 69 -3.28 -7.72 -10.79
N VAL A 70 -4.52 -8.20 -10.78
CA VAL A 70 -5.65 -7.52 -11.43
C VAL A 70 -5.86 -6.13 -10.82
N THR A 71 -5.89 -6.02 -9.50
CA THR A 71 -6.05 -4.74 -8.79
C THR A 71 -4.94 -3.75 -9.13
N GLN A 72 -3.68 -4.20 -9.24
CA GLN A 72 -2.57 -3.33 -9.63
C GLN A 72 -2.77 -2.75 -11.04
N HIS A 73 -3.33 -3.51 -11.97
CA HIS A 73 -3.63 -2.99 -13.30
C HIS A 73 -4.82 -2.02 -13.30
N VAL A 74 -5.86 -2.28 -12.51
CA VAL A 74 -6.98 -1.35 -12.33
C VAL A 74 -6.49 -0.02 -11.77
N LEU A 75 -5.63 -0.04 -10.75
CA LEU A 75 -5.04 1.16 -10.16
C LEU A 75 -4.15 1.96 -11.13
N ARG A 76 -3.72 1.34 -12.24
CA ARG A 76 -3.01 2.01 -13.35
C ARG A 76 -3.94 2.52 -14.44
N GLY A 77 -5.26 2.43 -14.24
CA GLY A 77 -6.26 2.86 -15.22
C GLY A 77 -6.40 1.94 -16.44
N ARG A 78 -5.93 0.69 -16.37
CA ARG A 78 -6.03 -0.25 -17.51
C ARG A 78 -7.46 -0.74 -17.70
N THR A 79 -7.87 -0.93 -18.96
CA THR A 79 -9.15 -1.54 -19.32
C THR A 79 -9.13 -3.06 -19.13
N THR A 80 -10.29 -3.70 -19.01
CA THR A 80 -10.41 -5.17 -18.89
C THR A 80 -9.65 -5.91 -20.00
N GLY A 81 -9.69 -5.42 -21.24
CA GLY A 81 -8.95 -6.01 -22.36
C GLY A 81 -7.43 -5.87 -22.22
N GLN A 82 -6.94 -4.71 -21.75
CA GLN A 82 -5.51 -4.52 -21.46
C GLN A 82 -5.03 -5.38 -20.28
N ILE A 83 -5.87 -5.60 -19.28
CA ILE A 83 -5.58 -6.48 -18.15
C ILE A 83 -5.52 -7.94 -18.63
N ALA A 84 -6.51 -8.36 -19.41
CA ALA A 84 -6.59 -9.69 -20.00
C ALA A 84 -5.32 -10.01 -20.79
N HIS A 85 -4.93 -9.11 -21.70
CA HIS A 85 -3.69 -9.22 -22.46
C HIS A 85 -2.44 -9.27 -21.57
N ALA A 86 -2.34 -8.38 -20.58
CA ALA A 86 -1.16 -8.29 -19.71
C ALA A 86 -0.97 -9.53 -18.82
N LEU A 87 -2.07 -10.21 -18.44
CA LEU A 87 -2.04 -11.37 -17.54
C LEU A 87 -2.21 -12.71 -18.26
N GLY A 88 -2.37 -12.71 -19.59
CA GLY A 88 -2.65 -13.93 -20.35
C GLY A 88 -4.00 -14.57 -19.99
N LEU A 89 -5.01 -13.76 -19.70
CA LEU A 89 -6.34 -14.19 -19.29
C LEU A 89 -7.38 -13.83 -20.35
N SER A 90 -8.54 -14.49 -20.32
CA SER A 90 -9.69 -14.02 -21.08
C SER A 90 -10.30 -12.76 -20.42
N PRO A 91 -10.94 -11.85 -21.19
CA PRO A 91 -11.67 -10.72 -20.60
C PRO A 91 -12.75 -11.15 -19.61
N TYR A 92 -13.38 -12.30 -19.84
CA TYR A 92 -14.36 -12.90 -18.94
C TYR A 92 -13.74 -13.26 -17.59
N THR A 93 -12.59 -13.95 -17.59
CA THR A 93 -11.84 -14.29 -16.37
C THR A 93 -11.41 -13.05 -15.59
N VAL A 94 -11.03 -11.96 -16.28
CA VAL A 94 -10.73 -10.69 -15.60
C VAL A 94 -11.98 -10.14 -14.91
N GLN A 95 -13.16 -10.22 -15.54
CA GLN A 95 -14.40 -9.78 -14.89
C GLN A 95 -14.76 -10.61 -13.66
N ASP A 96 -14.54 -11.93 -13.70
CA ASP A 96 -14.73 -12.78 -12.52
C ASP A 96 -13.81 -12.36 -11.36
N HIS A 97 -12.54 -12.08 -11.67
CA HIS A 97 -11.62 -11.54 -10.66
C HIS A 97 -12.08 -10.18 -10.12
N LEU A 98 -12.54 -9.27 -10.98
CA LEU A 98 -13.04 -7.96 -10.57
C LEU A 98 -14.26 -8.10 -9.64
N GLN A 99 -15.21 -8.97 -9.96
CA GLN A 99 -16.35 -9.28 -9.08
C GLN A 99 -15.92 -9.79 -7.71
N ALA A 100 -14.94 -10.70 -7.67
CA ALA A 100 -14.40 -11.20 -6.40
C ALA A 100 -13.72 -10.09 -5.59
N ILE A 101 -12.93 -9.23 -6.25
CA ILE A 101 -12.27 -8.07 -5.63
C ILE A 101 -13.30 -7.11 -5.07
N PHE A 102 -14.31 -6.75 -5.86
CA PHE A 102 -15.40 -5.84 -5.48
C PHE A 102 -16.13 -6.32 -4.24
N ARG A 103 -16.48 -7.61 -4.19
CA ARG A 103 -17.09 -8.23 -3.02
C ARG A 103 -16.18 -8.19 -1.78
N LYS A 104 -14.87 -8.45 -1.94
CA LYS A 104 -13.91 -8.43 -0.82
C LYS A 104 -13.63 -7.04 -0.28
N VAL A 105 -13.61 -6.04 -1.16
CA VAL A 105 -13.33 -4.64 -0.80
C VAL A 105 -14.60 -3.91 -0.35
N GLY A 106 -15.78 -4.40 -0.75
CA GLY A 106 -17.08 -3.79 -0.43
C GLY A 106 -17.41 -2.61 -1.36
N VAL A 107 -17.06 -2.71 -2.64
CA VAL A 107 -17.30 -1.68 -3.68
C VAL A 107 -18.03 -2.30 -4.87
N GLY A 108 -18.72 -1.49 -5.67
CA GLY A 108 -19.49 -1.93 -6.84
C GLY A 108 -18.81 -1.70 -8.19
N SER A 109 -17.70 -0.96 -8.25
CA SER A 109 -17.05 -0.62 -9.53
C SER A 109 -15.54 -0.38 -9.43
N CYS A 110 -14.85 -0.39 -10.57
CA CYS A 110 -13.45 0.03 -10.66
C CYS A 110 -13.24 1.46 -10.16
N ARG A 111 -14.18 2.38 -10.46
CA ARG A 111 -14.11 3.77 -10.00
C ARG A 111 -14.19 3.84 -8.49
N GLU A 112 -15.12 3.12 -7.88
CA GLU A 112 -15.24 3.05 -6.42
C GLU A 112 -14.05 2.37 -5.78
N LEU A 113 -13.50 1.31 -6.38
CA LEU A 113 -12.27 0.67 -5.92
C LEU A 113 -11.10 1.66 -5.88
N MET A 114 -10.85 2.38 -6.98
CA MET A 114 -9.80 3.39 -7.06
C MET A 114 -10.02 4.52 -6.05
N SER A 115 -11.24 5.05 -5.96
CA SER A 115 -11.60 6.11 -5.03
C SER A 115 -11.44 5.68 -3.57
N THR A 116 -11.87 4.46 -3.22
CA THR A 116 -11.75 3.90 -1.88
C THR A 116 -10.28 3.73 -1.50
N ILE A 117 -9.47 3.15 -2.41
CA ILE A 117 -8.05 2.96 -2.15
C ILE A 117 -7.34 4.32 -1.98
N PHE A 118 -7.62 5.28 -2.87
CA PHE A 118 -7.04 6.61 -2.82
C PHE A 118 -7.44 7.36 -1.56
N THR A 119 -8.73 7.56 -1.33
CA THR A 119 -9.27 8.39 -0.25
C THR A 119 -8.95 7.80 1.12
N ARG A 120 -9.06 6.48 1.27
CA ARG A 120 -8.90 5.85 2.58
C ARG A 120 -7.43 5.65 2.96
N HIS A 121 -6.55 5.44 1.99
CA HIS A 121 -5.19 5.00 2.28
C HIS A 121 -4.08 5.89 1.74
N TYR A 122 -4.30 6.62 0.65
CA TYR A 122 -3.31 7.55 0.09
C TYR A 122 -3.51 8.98 0.59
N LEU A 123 -4.75 9.47 0.58
CA LEU A 123 -5.08 10.85 0.91
C LEU A 123 -4.57 11.28 2.30
N PRO A 124 -4.72 10.45 3.37
CA PRO A 124 -4.20 10.79 4.70
C PRO A 124 -2.68 10.95 4.79
N ARG A 125 -1.94 10.67 3.71
CA ARG A 125 -0.48 10.79 3.64
C ARG A 125 0.00 11.96 2.80
N LEU A 126 -0.85 12.57 1.98
CA LEU A 126 -0.44 13.65 1.07
C LEU A 126 -0.35 15.03 1.73
N GLY A 127 -0.86 15.18 2.95
CA GLY A 127 -0.76 16.42 3.71
C GLY A 127 -1.12 16.24 5.19
N PRO A 128 -0.77 17.20 6.06
CA PRO A 128 -1.32 17.25 7.41
C PRO A 128 -2.85 17.25 7.31
N ASP A 129 -3.50 16.47 8.19
CA ASP A 129 -4.97 16.36 8.29
C ASP A 129 -5.69 15.64 7.13
N GLY A 130 -4.97 15.04 6.19
CA GLY A 130 -5.58 14.30 5.08
C GLY A 130 -6.30 15.19 4.07
N VAL A 131 -6.01 16.49 4.09
CA VAL A 131 -6.40 17.42 3.04
C VAL A 131 -5.38 17.25 1.89
N PRO A 132 -5.82 16.85 0.69
CA PRO A 132 -4.93 16.83 -0.45
C PRO A 132 -4.40 18.25 -0.71
N PRO A 133 -3.11 18.43 -1.04
CA PRO A 133 -2.60 19.69 -1.58
C PRO A 133 -3.04 19.87 -3.05
N LEU A 134 -4.30 19.56 -3.33
CA LEU A 134 -4.95 19.74 -4.61
C LEU A 134 -5.77 21.03 -4.48
N SER A 135 -5.14 22.14 -4.79
CA SER A 135 -5.89 23.31 -5.22
C SER A 135 -6.54 23.00 -6.58
N THR A 136 -7.64 23.70 -6.86
CA THR A 136 -8.25 23.68 -8.20
C THR A 136 -7.38 24.37 -9.26
N ASP A 137 -6.35 25.10 -8.85
CA ASP A 137 -5.41 25.83 -9.72
C ASP A 137 -4.04 25.14 -9.89
N GLY A 138 -3.85 23.95 -9.32
CA GLY A 138 -2.64 23.13 -9.46
C GLY A 138 -1.45 23.56 -8.58
N ARG A 139 -1.60 24.55 -7.70
CA ARG A 139 -0.62 24.95 -6.69
C ARG A 139 -0.74 24.09 -5.42
N MET A 140 0.34 23.51 -4.92
CA MET A 140 0.33 22.96 -3.55
C MET A 140 0.17 24.12 -2.57
N TYR A 141 -0.63 23.97 -1.50
CA TYR A 141 -0.68 24.97 -0.42
C TYR A 141 0.74 25.21 0.08
N GLU A 142 1.24 26.43 -0.05
CA GLU A 142 2.53 26.80 0.53
C GLU A 142 2.44 26.69 2.05
N GLU A 143 3.42 26.01 2.63
CA GLU A 143 3.65 25.85 4.07
C GLU A 143 4.12 27.18 4.70
N SER A 144 3.37 28.26 4.49
CA SER A 144 3.73 29.61 4.92
C SER A 144 2.74 30.11 5.99
N ALA A 145 2.72 29.47 7.16
CA ALA A 145 2.19 30.04 8.41
C ALA A 145 2.38 29.11 9.62
N ARG A 146 3.62 28.72 9.96
CA ARG A 146 3.88 28.20 11.31
C ARG A 146 5.31 28.41 11.80
N THR A 147 5.70 29.67 11.87
CA THR A 147 6.55 30.16 12.96
C THR A 147 6.22 31.63 13.21
N ALA A 148 5.22 31.84 14.06
CA ALA A 148 5.05 33.03 14.88
C ALA A 148 4.86 32.52 16.32
#